data_AF-V9IFB0-F1
#
_entry.id   AF-V9IFB0-F1
#
_cell.length_a   1.000
_cell.length_b   1.000
_cell.length_c   1.000
_cell.angle_alpha   90.00
_cell.angle_beta   90.00
_cell.angle_gamma   90.00
#
_symmetry.space_group_name_H-M   'P 1'
#
loop_
_entity.id
_entity.type
_entity.pdbx_description
1 polymer ?
#
loop_
_entity_poly.entity_id
_entity_poly.type
_entity_poly.pdbx_seq_one_letter_code
_entity_poly.pdbx_strand_id
1 'polypeptide(L)'
;MTLNHNREQLKRKKIELKNTGDEYKKYTKDLENKEKEVKNLENELKKLNYKDGYVEELKEQRCKLRNEILTLEEEIDHFESKYPQIRFEYQKPDSNFNHNSVKGVVCKLITVKDKNAAYALDIAAGGKLYNIVVDTEMTSKKKYFNMVNYKNV
;
A
#
# COMPACT_ATOMS: atom_id res chain seq x y z
N MET A 1 65.66 21.17 55.78
CA MET A 1 64.63 21.69 54.85
C MET A 1 63.94 20.61 54.01
N THR A 2 64.55 19.45 53.75
CA THR A 2 64.00 18.40 52.87
C THR A 2 62.80 17.62 53.45
N LEU A 3 62.75 17.45 54.77
CA LEU A 3 61.75 16.58 55.42
C LEU A 3 60.32 17.17 55.41
N ASN A 4 60.18 18.49 55.57
CA ASN A 4 58.90 19.18 55.48
C ASN A 4 58.35 19.18 54.04
N HIS A 5 59.21 19.45 53.04
CA HIS A 5 58.85 19.39 51.63
C HIS A 5 58.33 18.00 51.23
N ASN A 6 59.02 16.93 51.65
CA ASN A 6 58.59 15.56 51.38
C ASN A 6 57.26 15.22 52.05
N ARG A 7 57.00 15.71 53.27
CA ARG A 7 55.69 15.54 53.95
C ARG A 7 54.56 16.24 53.20
N GLU A 8 54.80 17.43 52.68
CA GLU A 8 53.82 18.18 51.89
C GLU A 8 53.51 17.51 50.56
N GLN A 9 54.53 17.05 49.84
CA GLN A 9 54.38 16.29 48.59
C GLN A 9 53.61 14.99 48.81
N LEU A 10 53.85 14.29 49.93
CA LEU A 10 53.15 13.04 50.25
C LEU A 10 51.67 13.29 50.60
N LYS A 11 51.35 14.42 51.25
CA LYS A 11 49.96 14.85 51.46
C LYS A 11 49.27 15.19 50.13
N ARG A 12 49.92 15.94 49.25
CA ARG A 12 49.38 16.29 47.91
C ARG A 12 49.11 15.05 47.08
N LYS A 13 50.09 14.15 46.96
CA LYS A 13 49.92 12.88 46.23
C LYS A 13 48.81 12.01 46.82
N LYS A 14 48.63 11.96 48.15
CA LYS A 14 47.50 11.23 48.76
C LYS A 14 46.14 11.83 48.38
N ILE A 15 46.04 13.15 48.29
CA ILE A 15 44.80 13.83 47.87
C ILE A 15 44.52 13.56 46.39
N GLU A 16 45.53 13.66 45.52
CA GLU A 16 45.42 13.28 44.10
C GLU A 16 44.97 11.84 43.93
N LEU A 17 45.61 10.88 44.62
CA LEU A 17 45.27 9.46 44.53
C LEU A 17 43.80 9.19 44.96
N LYS A 18 43.32 9.92 45.96
CA LYS A 18 41.92 9.85 46.40
C LYS A 18 40.98 10.43 45.34
N ASN A 19 41.30 11.62 44.81
CA ASN A 19 40.49 12.28 43.78
C ASN A 19 40.41 11.43 42.51
N THR A 20 41.55 10.90 42.03
CA THR A 20 41.61 10.00 40.87
C THR A 20 40.85 8.69 41.14
N GLY A 21 40.91 8.15 42.36
CA GLY A 21 40.11 6.98 42.74
C GLY A 21 38.60 7.25 42.74
N ASP A 22 38.17 8.43 43.18
CA ASP A 22 36.77 8.85 43.17
C ASP A 22 36.28 9.16 41.74
N GLU A 23 37.13 9.74 40.88
CA GLU A 23 36.87 9.91 39.44
C GLU A 23 36.75 8.57 38.72
N TYR A 24 37.66 7.63 38.98
CA TYR A 24 37.61 6.30 38.39
C TYR A 24 36.29 5.58 38.74
N LYS A 25 35.84 5.66 40.00
CA LYS A 25 34.54 5.11 40.43
C LYS A 25 33.35 5.77 39.72
N LYS A 26 33.42 7.08 39.45
CA LYS A 26 32.38 7.77 38.68
C LYS A 26 32.36 7.26 37.23
N TYR A 27 33.52 7.22 36.58
CA TYR A 27 33.64 6.74 35.20
C TYR A 27 33.18 5.29 35.03
N THR A 28 33.53 4.39 35.96
CA THR A 28 33.06 3.00 35.91
C THR A 28 31.54 2.92 36.03
N LYS A 29 30.95 3.74 36.91
CA LYS A 29 29.49 3.77 37.08
C LYS A 29 28.78 4.35 35.85
N ASP A 30 29.34 5.38 35.24
CA ASP A 30 28.81 5.97 34.01
C ASP A 30 28.91 5.00 32.83
N LEU A 31 30.03 4.25 32.73
CA LEU A 31 30.20 3.19 31.73
C LEU A 31 29.12 2.11 31.89
N GLU A 32 28.92 1.58 33.09
CA GLU A 32 27.88 0.58 33.36
C GLU A 32 26.48 1.08 33.03
N ASN A 33 26.17 2.35 33.32
CA ASN A 33 24.88 2.94 32.98
C ASN A 33 24.70 3.07 31.46
N LYS A 34 25.75 3.51 30.74
CA LYS A 34 25.73 3.63 29.28
C LYS A 34 25.61 2.28 28.61
N GLU A 35 26.29 1.26 29.10
CA GLU A 35 26.15 -0.11 28.60
C GLU A 35 24.73 -0.66 28.80
N LYS A 36 24.10 -0.37 29.95
CA LYS A 36 22.69 -0.74 30.18
C LYS A 36 21.74 0.01 29.25
N GLU A 37 21.95 1.31 29.03
CA GLU A 37 21.17 2.10 28.08
C GLU A 37 21.27 1.54 26.66
N VAL A 38 22.49 1.25 26.19
CA VAL A 38 22.72 0.64 24.86
C VAL A 38 21.99 -0.69 24.74
N LYS A 39 22.11 -1.56 25.75
CA LYS A 39 21.44 -2.87 25.74
C LYS A 39 19.92 -2.76 25.74
N ASN A 40 19.37 -1.77 26.45
CA ASN A 40 17.93 -1.50 26.43
C ASN A 40 17.47 -1.02 25.05
N LEU A 41 18.18 -0.07 24.44
CA LEU A 41 17.90 0.43 23.10
C LEU A 41 18.01 -0.66 22.03
N GLU A 42 19.00 -1.55 22.13
CA GLU A 42 19.14 -2.71 21.25
C GLU A 42 17.95 -3.67 21.38
N ASN A 43 17.45 -3.91 22.60
CA ASN A 43 16.27 -4.74 22.83
C ASN A 43 15.00 -4.08 22.28
N GLU A 44 14.86 -2.77 22.41
CA GLU A 44 13.76 -2.01 21.81
C GLU A 44 13.81 -2.03 20.27
N LEU A 45 15.00 -1.88 19.69
CA LEU A 45 15.21 -2.03 18.25
C LEU A 45 14.90 -3.44 17.75
N LYS A 46 15.27 -4.49 18.48
CA LYS A 46 14.91 -5.88 18.12
C LYS A 46 13.42 -6.16 18.19
N LYS A 47 12.69 -5.46 19.08
CA LYS A 47 11.21 -5.55 19.15
C LYS A 47 10.55 -4.87 17.96
N LEU A 48 11.19 -3.87 17.37
CA LEU A 48 10.76 -3.30 16.10
C LEU A 48 11.12 -4.32 15.02
N ASN A 49 10.11 -4.91 14.37
CA ASN A 49 10.27 -5.77 13.19
C ASN A 49 10.70 -4.94 11.95
N TYR A 50 11.64 -4.01 12.14
CA TYR A 50 12.17 -3.18 11.08
C TYR A 50 13.24 -4.00 10.32
N LYS A 51 12.98 -4.22 9.04
CA LYS A 51 13.95 -4.78 8.11
C LYS A 51 14.40 -3.65 7.18
N ASP A 52 15.68 -3.37 7.18
CA ASP A 52 16.28 -2.39 6.28
C ASP A 52 15.95 -2.75 4.81
N GLY A 53 15.56 -1.74 4.03
CA GLY A 53 15.12 -1.91 2.64
C GLY A 53 13.69 -2.45 2.43
N TYR A 54 12.96 -2.87 3.48
CA TYR A 54 11.60 -3.42 3.31
C TYR A 54 10.59 -2.37 2.81
N VAL A 55 10.72 -1.13 3.28
CA VAL A 55 9.86 -0.03 2.83
C VAL A 55 10.14 0.32 1.37
N GLU A 56 11.41 0.28 0.97
CA GLU A 56 11.86 0.51 -0.40
C GLU A 56 11.32 -0.57 -1.34
N GLU A 57 11.37 -1.85 -0.93
CA GLU A 57 10.78 -2.97 -1.66
C GLU A 57 9.26 -2.79 -1.86
N LEU A 58 8.52 -2.46 -0.79
CA LEU A 58 7.08 -2.20 -0.88
C LEU A 58 6.75 -1.00 -1.77
N LYS A 59 7.57 0.06 -1.75
CA LYS A 59 7.40 1.22 -2.63
C LYS A 59 7.62 0.82 -4.09
N GLU A 60 8.63 0.01 -4.37
CA GLU A 60 8.92 -0.48 -5.72
C GLU A 60 7.78 -1.37 -6.24
N GLN A 61 7.29 -2.32 -5.42
CA GLN A 61 6.14 -3.15 -5.75
C GLN A 61 4.90 -2.31 -6.05
N ARG A 62 4.60 -1.31 -5.20
CA ARG A 62 3.48 -0.39 -5.45
C ARG A 62 3.63 0.38 -6.76
N CYS A 63 4.85 0.80 -7.09
CA CYS A 63 5.13 1.48 -8.35
C CYS A 63 4.85 0.57 -9.56
N LYS A 64 5.37 -0.67 -9.51
CA LYS A 64 5.13 -1.69 -10.54
C LYS A 64 3.64 -1.97 -10.75
N LEU A 65 2.91 -2.24 -9.67
CA LEU A 65 1.48 -2.51 -9.72
C LEU A 65 0.68 -1.32 -10.26
N ARG A 66 1.05 -0.08 -9.92
CA ARG A 66 0.39 1.11 -10.48
C ARG A 66 0.61 1.23 -11.98
N ASN A 67 1.83 0.98 -12.44
CA ASN A 67 2.11 1.02 -13.87
C ASN A 67 1.35 -0.09 -14.61
N GLU A 68 1.25 -1.28 -14.03
CA GLU A 68 0.47 -2.39 -14.59
C GLU A 68 -1.03 -2.04 -14.68
N ILE A 69 -1.60 -1.41 -13.64
CA ILE A 69 -2.98 -0.91 -13.67
C ILE A 69 -3.16 0.09 -14.82
N LEU A 70 -2.27 1.07 -14.96
CA LEU A 70 -2.36 2.07 -16.02
C LEU A 70 -2.30 1.42 -17.41
N THR A 71 -1.39 0.47 -17.62
CA THR A 71 -1.30 -0.24 -18.90
C THR A 71 -2.56 -1.05 -19.20
N LEU A 72 -3.16 -1.69 -18.19
CA LEU A 72 -4.40 -2.44 -18.37
C LEU A 72 -5.59 -1.51 -18.64
N GLU A 73 -5.65 -0.35 -18.00
CA GLU A 73 -6.65 0.69 -18.27
C GLU A 73 -6.55 1.19 -19.71
N GLU A 74 -5.34 1.47 -20.20
CA GLU A 74 -5.11 1.88 -21.59
C GLU A 74 -5.53 0.78 -22.60
N GLU A 75 -5.26 -0.49 -22.30
CA GLU A 75 -5.70 -1.62 -23.14
C GLU A 75 -7.23 -1.76 -23.17
N ILE A 76 -7.90 -1.57 -22.02
CA ILE A 76 -9.35 -1.57 -21.92
C ILE A 76 -9.93 -0.42 -22.74
N ASP A 77 -9.42 0.80 -22.57
CA ASP A 77 -9.89 1.99 -23.30
C ASP A 77 -9.70 1.82 -24.82
N HIS A 78 -8.54 1.30 -25.23
CA HIS A 78 -8.28 1.00 -26.65
C HIS A 78 -9.26 -0.04 -27.19
N PHE A 79 -9.56 -1.09 -26.43
CA PHE A 79 -10.53 -2.11 -26.83
C PHE A 79 -11.96 -1.54 -26.93
N GLU A 80 -12.39 -0.75 -25.94
CA GLU A 80 -13.71 -0.12 -25.94
C GLU A 80 -13.85 0.93 -27.04
N SER A 81 -12.78 1.63 -27.42
CA SER A 81 -12.78 2.58 -28.54
C SER A 81 -13.13 1.92 -29.88
N LYS A 82 -12.73 0.66 -30.06
CA LYS A 82 -13.04 -0.14 -31.26
C LYS A 82 -14.46 -0.69 -31.26
N TYR A 83 -15.04 -0.89 -30.07
CA TYR A 83 -16.36 -1.48 -29.89
C TYR A 83 -17.22 -0.63 -28.95
N PRO A 84 -17.70 0.55 -29.39
CA PRO A 84 -18.44 1.47 -28.52
C PRO A 84 -19.69 0.83 -27.87
N GLN A 85 -20.31 -0.16 -28.54
CA GLN A 85 -21.50 -0.85 -28.05
C GLN A 85 -21.30 -1.66 -26.76
N ILE A 86 -20.05 -1.97 -26.38
CA ILE A 86 -19.76 -2.68 -25.12
C ILE A 86 -19.44 -1.72 -23.95
N ARG A 87 -19.27 -0.42 -24.25
CA ARG A 87 -19.01 0.61 -23.24
C ARG A 87 -20.34 1.03 -22.62
N PHE A 88 -20.47 0.81 -21.32
CA PHE A 88 -21.66 1.18 -20.56
C PHE A 88 -21.24 1.98 -19.34
N GLU A 89 -21.59 3.26 -19.34
CA GLU A 89 -21.33 4.19 -18.25
C GLU A 89 -22.65 4.76 -17.76
N TYR A 90 -22.79 4.86 -16.44
CA TYR A 90 -23.96 5.44 -15.82
C TYR A 90 -23.55 6.25 -14.59
N GLN A 91 -24.31 7.31 -14.32
CA GLN A 91 -24.14 8.09 -13.10
C GLN A 91 -24.98 7.47 -11.99
N LYS A 92 -24.52 7.62 -10.73
CA LYS A 92 -25.29 7.15 -9.58
C LYS A 92 -26.67 7.82 -9.58
N PRO A 93 -27.77 7.05 -9.61
CA PRO A 93 -29.10 7.64 -9.70
C PRO A 93 -29.52 8.33 -8.40
N ASP A 94 -29.06 7.85 -7.24
CA ASP A 94 -29.37 8.38 -5.92
C ASP A 94 -28.17 8.21 -4.97
N SER A 95 -28.09 9.00 -3.89
CA SER A 95 -27.01 8.90 -2.90
C SER A 95 -26.87 7.51 -2.27
N ASN A 96 -28.01 6.84 -2.02
CA ASN A 96 -28.06 5.50 -1.42
C ASN A 96 -28.12 4.37 -2.46
N PHE A 97 -27.77 4.64 -3.72
CA PHE A 97 -27.83 3.62 -4.77
C PHE A 97 -26.75 2.55 -4.58
N ASN A 98 -27.16 1.29 -4.64
CA ASN A 98 -26.24 0.17 -4.60
C ASN A 98 -25.67 -0.09 -6.01
N HIS A 99 -24.36 0.12 -6.19
CA HIS A 99 -23.69 -0.17 -7.47
C HIS A 99 -23.82 -1.64 -7.89
N ASN A 100 -23.90 -2.56 -6.93
CA ASN A 100 -24.02 -3.99 -7.21
C ASN A 100 -25.37 -4.36 -7.85
N SER A 101 -26.34 -3.45 -7.85
CA SER A 101 -27.61 -3.64 -8.57
C SER A 101 -27.44 -3.64 -10.09
N VAL A 102 -26.31 -3.13 -10.59
CA VAL A 102 -25.93 -3.17 -12.00
C VAL A 102 -24.81 -4.17 -12.18
N LYS A 103 -25.04 -5.20 -12.99
CA LYS A 103 -24.02 -6.22 -13.27
C LYS A 103 -23.16 -5.86 -14.47
N GLY A 104 -23.74 -5.17 -15.46
CA GLY A 104 -23.04 -4.71 -16.65
C GLY A 104 -23.60 -5.32 -17.95
N VAL A 105 -22.84 -5.20 -19.03
CA VAL A 105 -23.24 -5.63 -20.38
C VAL A 105 -23.11 -7.15 -20.52
N VAL A 106 -24.11 -7.83 -21.08
CA VAL A 106 -24.17 -9.30 -21.20
C VAL A 106 -22.88 -9.90 -21.79
N CYS A 107 -22.33 -9.32 -22.86
CA CYS A 107 -21.12 -9.84 -23.51
C CYS A 107 -19.88 -9.88 -22.59
N LYS A 108 -19.81 -9.00 -21.58
CA LYS A 108 -18.71 -8.96 -20.59
C LYS A 108 -18.93 -9.93 -19.42
N LEU A 109 -20.12 -10.52 -19.30
CA LEU A 109 -20.52 -11.37 -18.18
C LEU A 109 -20.52 -12.87 -18.52
N ILE A 110 -20.27 -13.21 -19.78
CA ILE A 110 -20.27 -14.60 -20.26
C ILE A 110 -18.88 -14.99 -20.77
N THR A 111 -18.56 -16.27 -20.65
CA THR A 111 -17.34 -16.84 -21.22
C THR A 111 -17.72 -18.01 -22.12
N VAL A 112 -17.29 -17.94 -23.38
CA VAL A 112 -17.56 -18.99 -24.37
C VAL A 112 -16.70 -20.21 -24.05
N LYS A 113 -17.32 -21.36 -23.79
CA LYS A 113 -16.62 -22.62 -23.46
C LYS A 113 -15.86 -23.20 -24.66
N ASP A 114 -16.52 -23.25 -25.82
CA ASP A 114 -15.92 -23.71 -27.08
C ASP A 114 -15.81 -22.54 -28.05
N LYS A 115 -14.57 -22.16 -28.39
CA LYS A 115 -14.28 -21.04 -29.28
C LYS A 115 -14.83 -21.25 -30.69
N ASN A 116 -14.98 -22.50 -31.14
CA ASN A 116 -15.54 -22.81 -32.46
C ASN A 116 -17.03 -22.44 -32.56
N ALA A 117 -17.74 -22.46 -31.42
CA ALA A 117 -19.14 -22.08 -31.34
C ALA A 117 -19.36 -20.56 -31.20
N ALA A 118 -18.28 -19.77 -31.02
CA ALA A 118 -18.39 -18.34 -30.71
C ALA A 118 -19.22 -17.57 -31.75
N TYR A 119 -18.99 -17.81 -33.04
CA TYR A 119 -19.71 -17.15 -34.12
C TYR A 119 -21.20 -17.53 -34.17
N ALA A 120 -21.51 -18.81 -33.95
CA ALA A 120 -22.90 -19.28 -33.91
C ALA A 120 -23.65 -18.67 -32.71
N LEU A 121 -23.00 -18.56 -31.55
CA LEU A 121 -23.56 -17.93 -30.36
C LEU A 121 -23.74 -16.42 -30.53
N ASP A 122 -22.81 -15.75 -31.21
CA ASP A 122 -22.91 -14.33 -31.55
C ASP A 122 -24.15 -14.05 -32.40
N ILE A 123 -24.35 -14.82 -33.48
CA ILE A 123 -25.55 -14.72 -34.33
C ILE A 123 -26.82 -15.04 -33.55
N ALA A 124 -26.81 -16.11 -32.76
CA ALA A 124 -28.00 -16.55 -32.03
C ALA A 124 -28.46 -15.56 -30.96
N ALA A 125 -27.51 -14.90 -30.28
CA ALA A 125 -27.80 -13.88 -29.27
C ALA A 125 -28.11 -12.52 -29.91
N GLY A 126 -27.38 -12.15 -30.97
CA GLY A 126 -27.52 -10.90 -31.70
C GLY A 126 -27.43 -9.69 -30.78
N GLY A 127 -28.33 -8.72 -30.97
CA GLY A 127 -28.36 -7.48 -30.18
C GLY A 127 -28.52 -7.67 -28.67
N LYS A 128 -28.99 -8.84 -28.20
CA LYS A 128 -29.12 -9.12 -26.76
C LYS A 128 -27.79 -9.18 -26.03
N LEU A 129 -26.67 -9.37 -26.74
CA LEU A 129 -25.32 -9.32 -26.14
C LEU A 129 -24.97 -7.95 -25.58
N TYR A 130 -25.63 -6.89 -26.04
CA TYR A 130 -25.40 -5.51 -25.61
C TYR A 130 -26.40 -5.03 -24.56
N ASN A 131 -27.28 -5.92 -24.09
CA ASN A 131 -28.20 -5.59 -23.00
C ASN A 131 -27.46 -5.42 -21.68
N ILE A 132 -28.01 -4.57 -20.80
CA ILE A 132 -27.50 -4.35 -19.45
C ILE A 132 -28.25 -5.28 -18.48
N VAL A 133 -27.50 -6.03 -17.70
CA VAL A 133 -28.03 -6.91 -16.65
C VAL A 133 -28.13 -6.14 -15.35
N VAL A 134 -29.31 -6.15 -14.74
CA VAL A 134 -29.60 -5.54 -13.43
C VAL A 134 -30.37 -6.50 -12.53
N ASP A 135 -30.40 -6.21 -11.23
CA ASP A 135 -31.01 -7.08 -10.21
C ASP A 135 -32.54 -7.06 -10.17
N THR A 136 -33.16 -5.91 -10.42
CA THR A 136 -34.61 -5.70 -10.28
C THR A 136 -35.15 -4.81 -11.39
N GLU A 137 -36.45 -4.95 -11.67
CA GLU A 137 -37.17 -4.09 -12.62
C GLU A 137 -37.11 -2.61 -12.20
N MET A 138 -37.12 -2.33 -10.89
CA MET A 138 -37.01 -0.98 -10.36
C MET A 138 -35.66 -0.33 -10.71
N THR A 139 -34.58 -1.10 -10.67
CA THR A 139 -33.26 -0.65 -11.13
C THR A 139 -33.31 -0.31 -12.62
N SER A 140 -33.88 -1.18 -13.47
CA SER A 140 -34.02 -0.93 -14.91
C SER A 140 -34.78 0.36 -15.25
N LYS A 141 -35.78 0.71 -14.43
CA LYS A 141 -36.64 1.90 -14.65
C LYS A 141 -36.00 3.21 -14.21
N LYS A 142 -34.87 3.20 -13.50
CA LYS A 142 -34.21 4.44 -13.07
C LYS A 142 -33.69 5.20 -14.29
N LYS A 143 -34.01 6.51 -14.34
CA LYS A 143 -33.95 7.39 -15.52
C LYS A 143 -32.56 7.57 -16.17
N TYR A 144 -31.50 7.05 -15.56
CA TYR A 144 -30.12 7.21 -15.99
C TYR A 144 -29.49 5.95 -16.62
N PHE A 145 -30.26 4.85 -16.78
CA PHE A 145 -29.88 3.72 -17.67
C PHE A 145 -30.08 4.02 -19.15
N ASN A 146 -30.63 5.20 -19.49
CA ASN A 146 -30.62 5.71 -20.85
C ASN A 146 -29.18 6.01 -21.25
N MET A 147 -28.57 4.96 -21.78
CA MET A 147 -27.35 4.96 -22.55
C MET A 147 -27.34 6.19 -23.46
N VAL A 148 -26.16 6.79 -23.55
CA VAL A 148 -25.63 7.35 -24.79
C VAL A 148 -25.72 6.25 -25.85
N ASN A 149 -26.93 5.91 -26.29
CA ASN A 149 -27.17 5.26 -27.55
C ASN A 149 -26.84 6.34 -28.54
N TYR A 150 -25.64 6.26 -29.11
CA TYR A 150 -25.33 6.93 -30.37
C TYR A 150 -26.40 6.49 -31.38
N LYS A 151 -27.48 7.27 -31.45
CA LYS A 151 -28.15 7.54 -32.72
C LYS A 151 -27.07 8.16 -33.59
N ASN A 152 -26.43 7.33 -34.42
CA ASN A 152 -25.73 7.65 -35.66
C ASN A 152 -24.82 6.46 -36.00
N VAL A 153 -25.35 5.43 -36.66
CA VAL A 153 -25.18 5.17 -38.10
C VAL A 153 -26.39 4.37 -38.57
#